data_AF-A0A7X8RF64-F1
#
_entry.id   AF-A0A7X8RF64-F1
#
_cell.length_a   1.000
_cell.length_b   1.000
_cell.length_c   1.000
_cell.angle_alpha   90.00
_cell.angle_beta   90.00
_cell.angle_gamma   90.00
#
_symmetry.space_group_name_H-M   'P 1'
#
loop_
_entity.id
_entity.type
_entity.pdbx_description
1 polymer ?
#
loop_
_entity_poly.entity_id
_entity_poly.type
_entity_poly.pdbx_seq_one_letter_code
_entity_poly.pdbx_strand_id
1 'polypeptide(L)'
;MGDKMQVFIAMCIYMASVVAIGLYYAKRANESSDNYFIGGRSLGPWVTAMSAEASDMSGWLLMGLPGVAYWCGLSDAFWTAIGLAVGTYINWLLVAKRLRRYSSVAGDSITVPDFLSNRFKENKKVIMTISALFILIFFTVYAASCFVTVGKLFNNLFGIKYQYMMIAGAVFVVFYTIIGGFLAESASDFMQAIVMIFALVTILILGIASAGGIS
;
A
#
# COMPACT_ATOMS: atom_id res chain seq x y z
N MET A 1 20.34 23.76 -8.68
CA MET A 1 19.94 24.03 -7.28
C MET A 1 18.42 24.24 -7.16
N GLY A 2 17.78 24.88 -8.15
CA GLY A 2 16.31 25.02 -8.22
C GLY A 2 15.53 23.70 -8.26
N ASP A 3 15.93 22.73 -9.09
CA ASP A 3 15.17 21.48 -9.24
C ASP A 3 15.13 20.64 -7.95
N LYS A 4 16.26 20.54 -7.23
CA LYS A 4 16.32 19.85 -5.94
C LYS A 4 15.45 20.53 -4.88
N MET A 5 15.36 21.86 -4.91
CA MET A 5 14.51 22.63 -4.01
C MET A 5 13.03 22.39 -4.31
N GLN A 6 12.64 22.39 -5.59
CA GLN A 6 11.27 22.09 -6.01
C GLN A 6 10.82 20.68 -5.60
N VAL A 7 11.69 19.67 -5.82
CA VAL A 7 11.44 18.30 -5.38
C VAL A 7 11.25 18.24 -3.87
N PHE A 8 12.14 18.88 -3.10
CA PHE A 8 12.05 18.89 -1.64
C PHE A 8 10.73 19.54 -1.15
N ILE A 9 10.35 20.68 -1.72
CA ILE A 9 9.09 21.36 -1.38
C ILE A 9 7.89 20.46 -1.70
N ALA A 10 7.85 19.84 -2.88
CA ALA A 10 6.78 18.93 -3.26
C ALA A 10 6.67 17.74 -2.29
N MET A 11 7.80 17.19 -1.86
CA MET A 11 7.83 16.10 -0.87
C MET A 11 7.31 16.54 0.50
N CYS A 12 7.69 17.73 0.98
CA CYS A 12 7.16 18.28 2.23
C CYS A 12 5.65 18.49 2.15
N ILE A 13 5.13 19.01 1.04
CA ILE A 13 3.69 19.18 0.82
C ILE A 13 2.99 17.81 0.84
N TYR A 14 3.53 16.82 0.13
CA TYR A 14 2.98 15.46 0.11
C TYR A 14 2.95 14.83 1.51
N MET A 15 4.06 14.90 2.26
CA MET A 15 4.13 14.38 3.62
C MET A 15 3.17 15.09 4.56
N ALA A 16 3.06 16.42 4.45
CA ALA A 16 2.12 17.20 5.25
C ALA A 16 0.66 16.80 4.97
N SER A 17 0.31 16.55 3.70
CA SER A 17 -1.03 16.07 3.32
C SER A 17 -1.34 14.71 3.95
N VAL A 18 -0.41 13.76 3.93
CA VAL A 18 -0.59 12.44 4.56
C VAL A 18 -0.80 12.58 6.08
N VAL A 19 0.02 13.39 6.75
CA VAL A 19 -0.14 13.65 8.19
C VAL A 19 -1.47 14.34 8.50
N ALA A 20 -1.89 15.31 7.68
CA ALA A 20 -3.17 16.00 7.84
C ALA A 20 -4.36 15.03 7.74
N ILE A 21 -4.33 14.08 6.80
CA ILE A 21 -5.35 13.01 6.69
C ILE A 21 -5.34 12.14 7.96
N GLY A 22 -4.16 11.74 8.44
CA GLY A 22 -3.99 11.00 9.69
C GLY A 22 -4.64 11.71 10.89
N LEU A 23 -4.31 12.99 11.08
CA LEU A 23 -4.84 13.81 12.16
C LEU A 23 -6.36 14.04 12.03
N TYR A 24 -6.87 14.20 10.81
CA TYR A 24 -8.30 14.40 10.55
C TYR A 24 -9.14 13.19 11.02
N TYR A 25 -8.69 11.97 10.73
CA TYR A 25 -9.40 10.74 11.11
C TYR A 25 -9.06 10.26 12.52
N ALA A 26 -8.02 10.81 13.18
CA ALA A 26 -7.55 10.37 14.48
C ALA A 26 -8.64 10.32 15.56
N LYS A 27 -9.50 11.34 15.61
CA LYS A 27 -10.60 11.37 16.60
C LYS A 27 -11.54 10.18 16.40
N ARG A 28 -11.96 9.93 15.16
CA ARG A 28 -12.89 8.85 14.83
C ARG A 28 -12.26 7.47 15.02
N ALA A 29 -10.99 7.32 14.67
CA ALA A 29 -10.25 6.08 14.85
C ALA A 29 -10.16 5.69 16.33
N ASN A 30 -10.00 6.66 17.23
CA ASN A 30 -9.88 6.41 18.68
C ASN A 30 -11.23 6.24 19.40
N GLU A 31 -12.38 6.29 18.71
CA GLU A 31 -13.70 6.09 19.34
C GLU A 31 -13.96 4.62 19.71
N SER A 32 -13.45 3.66 18.93
CA SER A 32 -13.63 2.23 19.18
C SER A 32 -12.63 1.37 18.40
N SER A 33 -12.42 0.13 18.82
CA SER A 33 -11.62 -0.84 18.08
C SER A 33 -12.15 -1.10 16.66
N ASP A 34 -13.48 -1.09 16.48
CA ASP A 34 -14.11 -1.28 15.17
C ASP A 34 -13.82 -0.09 14.24
N ASN A 35 -13.80 1.14 14.77
CA ASN A 35 -13.40 2.29 13.98
C ASN A 35 -11.89 2.26 13.67
N TYR A 36 -11.06 1.81 14.61
CA TYR A 36 -9.61 1.75 14.43
C TYR A 36 -9.20 0.71 13.38
N PHE A 37 -9.68 -0.53 13.47
CA PHE A 37 -9.19 -1.64 12.66
C PHE A 37 -9.90 -1.82 11.30
N ILE A 38 -11.18 -1.46 11.20
CA ILE A 38 -11.99 -1.70 10.00
C ILE A 38 -12.77 -0.46 9.55
N GLY A 39 -12.50 0.70 10.17
CA GLY A 39 -13.11 1.97 9.83
C GLY A 39 -14.62 2.03 9.98
N GLY A 40 -15.18 1.24 10.89
CA GLY A 40 -16.62 1.11 11.06
C GLY A 40 -17.33 0.62 9.79
N ARG A 41 -16.60 0.02 8.83
CA ARG A 41 -17.11 -0.49 7.55
C ARG A 41 -17.84 0.57 6.71
N SER A 42 -17.49 1.84 6.87
CA SER A 42 -18.13 2.95 6.15
C SER A 42 -17.45 3.33 4.83
N LEU A 43 -16.40 2.61 4.42
CA LEU A 43 -15.65 2.93 3.21
C LEU A 43 -16.48 2.67 1.95
N GLY A 44 -16.48 3.65 1.05
CA GLY A 44 -17.09 3.50 -0.27
C GLY A 44 -16.27 2.57 -1.19
N PRO A 45 -16.85 2.14 -2.33
CA PRO A 45 -16.20 1.19 -3.24
C PRO A 45 -14.89 1.72 -3.82
N TRP A 46 -14.83 3.01 -4.18
CA TRP A 46 -13.64 3.64 -4.75
C TRP A 46 -12.46 3.69 -3.77
N VAL A 47 -12.71 4.14 -2.55
CA VAL A 47 -11.67 4.22 -1.51
C VAL A 47 -11.18 2.83 -1.14
N THR A 48 -12.09 1.86 -1.04
CA THR A 48 -11.74 0.47 -0.74
C THR A 48 -10.89 -0.16 -1.84
N ALA A 49 -11.28 0.02 -3.12
CA ALA A 49 -10.54 -0.55 -4.25
C ALA A 49 -9.16 0.10 -4.39
N MET A 50 -9.07 1.42 -4.41
CA MET A 50 -7.79 2.11 -4.57
C MET A 50 -6.86 1.92 -3.36
N SER A 51 -7.40 1.83 -2.14
CA SER A 51 -6.57 1.53 -0.97
C SER A 51 -5.98 0.12 -1.04
N ALA A 52 -6.80 -0.87 -1.41
CA ALA A 52 -6.32 -2.23 -1.62
C ALA A 52 -5.24 -2.28 -2.70
N GLU A 53 -5.44 -1.62 -3.84
CA GLU A 53 -4.45 -1.59 -4.93
C GLU A 53 -3.20 -0.79 -4.55
N ALA A 54 -3.31 0.35 -3.86
CA ALA A 54 -2.13 1.12 -3.44
C ALA A 54 -1.27 0.36 -2.42
N SER A 55 -1.93 -0.38 -1.52
CA SER A 55 -1.26 -1.26 -0.54
C SER A 55 -0.53 -2.43 -1.22
N ASP A 56 -1.13 -3.00 -2.27
CA ASP A 56 -0.54 -4.07 -3.08
C ASP A 56 0.60 -3.53 -3.96
N MET A 57 0.36 -2.39 -4.62
CA MET A 57 1.27 -1.65 -5.49
C MET A 57 2.17 -0.71 -4.67
N SER A 58 3.01 -1.30 -3.81
CA SER A 58 3.98 -0.56 -3.01
C SER A 58 5.13 0.04 -3.85
N GLY A 59 6.25 0.36 -3.20
CA GLY A 59 7.48 0.78 -3.88
C GLY A 59 7.95 -0.19 -4.99
N TRP A 60 7.46 -1.44 -4.99
CA TRP A 60 7.66 -2.38 -6.08
C TRP A 60 7.13 -1.89 -7.43
N LEU A 61 5.99 -1.20 -7.50
CA LEU A 61 5.43 -0.77 -8.79
C LEU A 61 6.35 0.24 -9.49
N LEU A 62 6.95 1.16 -8.72
CA LEU A 62 7.76 2.26 -9.28
C LEU A 62 9.26 1.91 -9.41
N MET A 63 9.78 1.00 -8.59
CA MET A 63 11.19 0.60 -8.66
C MET A 63 11.41 -0.82 -9.18
N GLY A 64 10.51 -1.74 -8.85
CA GLY A 64 10.59 -3.15 -9.21
C GLY A 64 10.23 -3.40 -10.66
N LEU A 65 9.00 -3.05 -11.07
CA LEU A 65 8.50 -3.35 -12.41
C LEU A 65 9.32 -2.66 -13.53
N PRO A 66 9.72 -1.37 -13.41
CA PRO A 66 10.66 -0.76 -14.36
C PRO A 66 12.04 -1.43 -14.34
N GLY A 67 12.49 -1.92 -13.18
CA GLY A 67 13.73 -2.69 -13.08
C GLY A 67 13.67 -4.01 -13.85
N VAL A 68 12.53 -4.71 -13.79
CA VAL A 68 12.27 -5.91 -14.61
C VAL A 68 12.27 -5.55 -16.09
N ALA A 69 11.58 -4.47 -16.48
CA ALA A 69 11.58 -4.01 -17.87
C ALA A 69 12.99 -3.69 -18.38
N TYR A 70 13.83 -3.08 -17.53
CA TYR A 70 15.21 -2.73 -17.86
C TYR A 70 16.11 -3.95 -18.05
N TRP A 71 15.96 -4.99 -17.22
CA TRP A 71 16.81 -6.18 -17.24
C TRP A 71 16.32 -7.27 -18.19
N CYS A 72 15.02 -7.53 -18.20
CA CYS A 72 14.40 -8.65 -18.92
C CYS A 72 13.65 -8.21 -20.19
N GLY A 73 13.52 -6.89 -20.42
CA GLY A 73 12.82 -6.32 -21.56
C GLY A 73 11.34 -6.06 -21.30
N LEU A 74 10.73 -5.33 -22.24
CA LEU A 74 9.35 -4.84 -22.11
C LEU A 74 8.31 -5.97 -22.07
N SER A 75 8.57 -7.09 -22.77
CA SER A 75 7.67 -8.24 -22.80
C SER A 75 7.40 -8.79 -21.40
N ASP A 76 8.43 -8.99 -20.60
CA ASP A 76 8.30 -9.59 -19.27
C ASP A 76 7.57 -8.65 -18.30
N ALA A 77 7.88 -7.35 -18.37
CA ALA A 77 7.15 -6.35 -17.59
C ALA A 77 5.68 -6.27 -17.99
N PHE A 78 5.37 -6.35 -19.29
CA PHE A 78 4.01 -6.30 -19.81
C PHE A 78 3.18 -7.52 -19.39
N TRP A 79 3.73 -8.73 -19.54
CA TRP A 79 3.07 -9.96 -19.10
C TRP A 79 2.89 -10.00 -17.58
N THR A 80 3.84 -9.47 -16.82
CA THR A 80 3.70 -9.31 -15.36
C THR A 80 2.51 -8.39 -15.03
N ALA A 81 2.39 -7.24 -15.69
CA ALA A 81 1.29 -6.30 -15.46
C ALA A 81 -0.08 -6.91 -15.83
N ILE A 82 -0.18 -7.63 -16.96
CA ILE A 82 -1.41 -8.33 -17.35
C ILE A 82 -1.76 -9.42 -16.33
N GLY A 83 -0.77 -10.23 -15.93
CA GLY A 83 -0.97 -11.30 -14.95
C GLY A 83 -1.51 -10.77 -13.62
N LEU A 84 -0.96 -9.65 -13.14
CA LEU A 84 -1.45 -8.97 -11.95
C LEU A 84 -2.88 -8.45 -12.15
N ALA A 85 -3.15 -7.73 -13.23
CA ALA A 85 -4.49 -7.17 -13.49
C ALA A 85 -5.56 -8.27 -13.55
N VAL A 86 -5.30 -9.35 -14.29
CA VAL A 86 -6.23 -10.48 -14.43
C VAL A 86 -6.35 -11.25 -13.12
N GLY A 87 -5.23 -11.54 -12.46
CA GLY A 87 -5.20 -12.27 -11.20
C GLY A 87 -5.97 -11.55 -10.09
N THR A 88 -5.73 -10.25 -9.94
CA THR A 88 -6.43 -9.41 -8.97
C THR A 88 -7.92 -9.33 -9.28
N TYR A 89 -8.30 -9.11 -10.54
CA TYR A 89 -9.71 -9.12 -10.96
C TYR A 89 -10.42 -10.43 -10.60
N ILE A 90 -9.82 -11.58 -10.93
CA ILE A 90 -10.37 -12.91 -10.63
C ILE A 90 -10.46 -13.13 -9.12
N ASN A 91 -9.44 -12.72 -8.36
CA ASN A 91 -9.43 -12.83 -6.90
C ASN A 91 -10.59 -12.05 -6.26
N TRP A 92 -10.79 -10.80 -6.69
CA TRP A 92 -11.92 -9.98 -6.22
C TRP A 92 -13.28 -10.58 -6.58
N LEU A 93 -13.42 -11.09 -7.82
CA LEU A 93 -14.66 -11.69 -8.29
C LEU A 93 -15.04 -12.97 -7.53
N LEU A 94 -14.07 -13.85 -7.29
CA LEU A 94 -14.31 -15.18 -6.73
C LEU A 94 -14.19 -15.23 -5.21
N VAL A 95 -13.21 -14.54 -4.63
CA VAL A 95 -12.82 -14.67 -3.22
C VAL A 95 -13.46 -13.57 -2.37
N ALA A 96 -13.29 -12.30 -2.73
CA ALA A 96 -13.65 -11.17 -1.84
C ALA A 96 -15.13 -11.20 -1.39
N LYS A 97 -16.07 -11.35 -2.33
CA LYS A 97 -17.52 -11.41 -2.01
C LYS A 97 -17.90 -12.61 -1.16
N ARG A 98 -17.24 -13.76 -1.35
CA ARG A 98 -17.48 -14.97 -0.54
C ARG A 98 -16.91 -14.77 0.86
N LEU A 99 -15.66 -14.32 0.94
CA LEU A 99 -14.96 -14.07 2.20
C LEU A 99 -15.76 -13.10 3.08
N ARG A 100 -16.25 -11.99 2.52
CA ARG A 100 -17.04 -11.02 3.29
C ARG A 100 -18.33 -11.63 3.86
N ARG A 101 -19.09 -12.38 3.06
CA ARG A 101 -20.33 -13.04 3.52
C ARG A 101 -20.08 -14.13 4.56
N TYR A 102 -18.97 -14.88 4.44
CA TYR A 102 -18.63 -15.91 5.41
C TYR A 102 -18.04 -15.32 6.69
N SER A 103 -17.29 -14.21 6.62
CA SER A 103 -16.74 -13.53 7.80
C SER A 103 -17.85 -13.06 8.74
N SER A 104 -18.96 -12.53 8.22
CA SER A 104 -20.07 -12.04 9.05
C SER A 104 -20.76 -13.14 9.84
N VAL A 105 -20.91 -14.35 9.26
CA VAL A 105 -21.49 -15.49 9.97
C VAL A 105 -20.50 -16.23 10.85
N ALA A 106 -19.19 -16.03 10.63
CA ALA A 106 -18.11 -16.65 11.40
C ALA A 106 -17.66 -15.75 12.58
N GLY A 107 -18.61 -15.14 13.29
CA GLY A 107 -18.31 -14.26 14.43
C GLY A 107 -17.86 -12.85 14.05
N ASP A 108 -18.22 -12.40 12.84
CA ASP A 108 -17.84 -11.09 12.29
C ASP A 108 -16.33 -10.78 12.36
N SER A 109 -15.53 -11.80 12.03
CA SER A 109 -14.08 -11.76 12.13
C SER A 109 -13.45 -10.59 11.39
N ILE A 110 -12.54 -9.91 12.08
CA ILE A 110 -11.80 -8.74 11.57
C ILE A 110 -10.46 -9.11 10.91
N THR A 111 -9.96 -10.34 11.12
CA THR A 111 -8.71 -10.83 10.50
C THR A 111 -8.91 -12.16 9.78
N VAL A 112 -8.04 -12.47 8.81
CA VAL A 112 -8.06 -13.75 8.09
C VAL A 112 -7.78 -14.95 9.02
N PRO A 113 -6.79 -14.91 9.94
CA PRO A 113 -6.58 -16.00 10.90
C PRO A 113 -7.79 -16.27 11.80
N ASP A 114 -8.45 -15.21 12.29
CA ASP A 114 -9.65 -15.35 13.11
C ASP A 114 -10.81 -15.95 12.30
N PHE A 115 -11.01 -15.47 11.07
CA PHE A 115 -11.98 -16.04 10.14
C PHE A 115 -11.76 -17.54 9.93
N LEU A 116 -10.53 -17.97 9.67
CA LEU A 116 -10.21 -19.38 9.46
C LEU A 116 -10.50 -20.21 10.72
N SER A 117 -10.06 -19.72 11.88
CA SER A 117 -10.32 -20.39 13.17
C SER A 117 -11.81 -20.58 13.44
N ASN A 118 -12.62 -19.54 13.24
CA ASN A 118 -14.06 -19.58 13.46
C ASN A 118 -14.78 -20.42 12.39
N ARG A 119 -14.34 -20.34 11.13
CA ARG A 119 -14.89 -21.13 10.02
C ARG A 119 -14.72 -22.64 10.23
N PHE A 120 -13.60 -23.04 10.85
CA PHE A 120 -13.31 -24.43 11.20
C PHE A 120 -13.73 -24.82 12.62
N LYS A 121 -14.41 -23.92 13.36
CA LYS A 121 -14.89 -24.14 14.74
C LYS A 121 -13.77 -24.64 15.67
N GLU A 122 -12.62 -24.02 15.54
CA GLU A 122 -11.43 -24.43 16.27
C GLU A 122 -11.51 -24.05 17.77
N ASN A 123 -11.27 -25.03 18.64
CA ASN A 123 -11.23 -24.81 20.09
C ASN A 123 -9.86 -24.37 20.63
N LYS A 124 -8.75 -24.92 20.08
CA LYS A 124 -7.38 -24.70 20.62
C LYS A 124 -6.60 -23.56 19.95
N LYS A 125 -7.21 -22.83 19.01
CA LYS A 125 -6.63 -21.69 18.28
C LYS A 125 -5.27 -21.94 17.59
N VAL A 126 -4.99 -23.19 17.20
CA VAL A 126 -3.78 -23.63 16.50
C VAL A 126 -3.71 -23.05 15.07
N ILE A 127 -4.77 -23.19 14.28
CA ILE A 127 -4.90 -22.64 12.92
C ILE A 127 -4.72 -21.13 12.97
N MET A 128 -5.41 -20.47 13.92
CA MET A 128 -5.27 -19.02 14.13
C MET A 128 -3.81 -18.62 14.36
N THR A 129 -3.12 -19.32 15.28
CA THR A 129 -1.75 -19.01 15.66
C THR A 129 -0.78 -19.23 14.51
N ILE A 130 -0.88 -20.36 13.80
CA ILE A 130 -0.02 -20.66 12.66
C ILE A 130 -0.24 -19.64 11.53
N SER A 131 -1.49 -19.33 11.19
CA SER A 131 -1.80 -18.33 10.16
C SER A 131 -1.31 -16.94 10.55
N ALA A 132 -1.49 -16.53 11.80
CA ALA A 132 -1.00 -15.24 12.28
C ALA A 132 0.53 -15.14 12.25
N LEU A 133 1.24 -16.19 12.69
CA LEU A 133 2.70 -16.25 12.63
C LEU A 133 3.21 -16.21 11.18
N PHE A 134 2.55 -16.94 10.28
CA PHE A 134 2.88 -16.91 8.87
C PHE A 134 2.75 -15.50 8.30
N ILE A 135 1.59 -14.85 8.49
CA ILE A 135 1.39 -13.45 8.05
C ILE A 135 2.47 -12.55 8.64
N LEU A 136 2.73 -12.63 9.95
CA LEU A 136 3.70 -11.77 10.63
C LEU A 136 5.10 -11.90 10.04
N ILE A 137 5.58 -13.12 9.80
CA ILE A 137 6.93 -13.35 9.25
C ILE A 137 7.04 -12.76 7.84
N PHE A 138 6.13 -13.11 6.93
CA PHE A 138 6.20 -12.67 5.54
C PHE A 138 5.95 -11.16 5.38
N PHE A 139 4.98 -10.60 6.13
CA PHE A 139 4.74 -9.15 6.11
C PHE A 139 5.87 -8.35 6.74
N THR A 140 6.60 -8.90 7.72
CA THR A 140 7.77 -8.21 8.28
C THR A 140 8.85 -8.02 7.22
N VAL A 141 9.16 -9.07 6.45
CA VAL A 141 10.13 -8.98 5.36
C VAL A 141 9.67 -8.00 4.28
N TYR A 142 8.39 -8.06 3.92
CA TYR A 142 7.79 -7.12 2.97
C TYR A 142 7.87 -5.66 3.44
N ALA A 143 7.45 -5.37 4.68
CA ALA A 143 7.51 -4.03 5.25
C ALA A 143 8.96 -3.50 5.35
N ALA A 144 9.91 -4.37 5.72
CA ALA A 144 11.33 -4.03 5.72
C ALA A 144 11.82 -3.62 4.32
N SER A 145 11.40 -4.33 3.26
CA SER A 145 11.73 -3.98 1.87
C SER A 145 11.19 -2.61 1.44
N CYS A 146 10.03 -2.18 1.98
CA CYS A 146 9.46 -0.87 1.72
C CYS A 146 10.32 0.25 2.34
N PHE A 147 10.80 0.07 3.57
CA PHE A 147 11.71 1.03 4.20
C PHE A 147 13.08 1.08 3.52
N VAL A 148 13.58 -0.06 3.00
CA VAL A 148 14.78 -0.08 2.16
C VAL A 148 14.59 0.77 0.90
N THR A 149 13.42 0.67 0.27
CA THR A 149 13.07 1.48 -0.91
C THR A 149 13.11 2.98 -0.59
N VAL A 150 12.53 3.40 0.54
CA VAL A 150 12.61 4.79 1.01
C VAL A 150 14.06 5.23 1.22
N GLY A 151 14.84 4.43 1.96
CA GLY A 151 16.25 4.76 2.23
C GLY A 151 17.07 4.94 0.95
N LYS A 152 16.88 4.06 -0.05
CA LYS A 152 17.58 4.13 -1.34
C LYS A 152 17.15 5.34 -2.16
N LEU A 153 15.85 5.62 -2.23
CA LEU A 153 15.31 6.77 -2.96
C LEU A 153 15.92 8.08 -2.48
N PHE A 154 15.87 8.32 -1.16
CA PHE A 154 16.37 9.57 -0.60
C PHE A 154 17.90 9.66 -0.60
N ASN A 155 18.61 8.53 -0.48
CA ASN A 155 20.05 8.49 -0.65
C ASN A 155 20.46 8.93 -2.07
N ASN A 156 19.76 8.44 -3.09
CA ASN A 156 20.04 8.82 -4.49
C ASN A 156 19.70 10.30 -4.78
N LEU A 157 18.59 10.82 -4.25
CA LEU A 157 18.16 12.20 -4.52
C LEU A 157 19.00 13.25 -3.78
N PHE A 158 19.28 13.02 -2.50
CA PHE A 158 19.85 14.02 -1.59
C PHE A 158 21.27 13.69 -1.12
N GLY A 159 21.79 12.50 -1.41
CA GLY A 159 23.13 12.07 -0.98
C GLY A 159 23.25 11.75 0.52
N ILE A 160 22.14 11.76 1.26
CA ILE A 160 22.14 11.49 2.70
C ILE A 160 22.23 9.98 2.94
N LYS A 161 23.00 9.54 3.94
CA LYS A 161 23.22 8.13 4.22
C LYS A 161 21.90 7.35 4.32
N TYR A 162 21.83 6.26 3.57
CA TYR A 162 20.70 5.33 3.49
C TYR A 162 20.05 5.01 4.85
N GLN A 163 20.86 4.67 5.86
CA GLN A 163 20.36 4.24 7.17
C GLN A 163 19.53 5.32 7.87
N TYR A 164 19.96 6.59 7.81
CA TYR A 164 19.23 7.69 8.44
C TYR A 164 17.89 7.95 7.75
N MET A 165 17.87 7.88 6.42
CA MET A 165 16.63 8.06 5.64
C MET A 165 15.63 6.93 5.84
N MET A 166 16.13 5.69 5.94
CA MET A 166 15.29 4.53 6.26
C MET A 166 14.64 4.68 7.64
N ILE A 167 15.40 5.05 8.67
CA ILE A 167 14.88 5.24 10.03
C ILE A 167 13.88 6.40 10.08
N ALA A 168 14.20 7.53 9.45
CA ALA A 168 13.30 8.68 9.41
C ALA A 168 11.97 8.34 8.71
N GLY A 169 12.04 7.62 7.58
CA GLY A 169 10.85 7.12 6.88
C GLY A 169 10.02 6.16 7.72
N ALA A 170 10.67 5.25 8.46
CA ALA A 170 9.98 4.34 9.36
C ALA A 170 9.25 5.06 10.50
N VAL A 171 9.93 6.01 11.17
CA VAL A 171 9.33 6.82 12.24
C VAL A 171 8.14 7.62 11.69
N PHE A 172 8.29 8.24 10.53
CA PHE A 172 7.22 8.99 9.88
C PHE A 172 5.99 8.12 9.62
N VAL A 173 6.17 6.95 8.98
CA VAL A 173 5.08 6.03 8.64
C VAL A 173 4.38 5.52 9.89
N VAL A 174 5.15 5.00 10.86
CA VAL A 174 4.60 4.48 12.11
C VAL A 174 3.79 5.55 12.87
N PHE A 175 4.27 6.80 12.89
CA PHE A 175 3.61 7.87 13.60
C PHE A 175 2.21 8.19 13.03
N TYR A 176 2.09 8.41 11.72
CA TYR A 176 0.79 8.77 11.15
C TYR A 176 -0.17 7.56 11.11
N THR A 177 0.35 6.33 10.93
CA THR A 177 -0.48 5.11 10.90
C THR A 177 -1.08 4.82 12.27
N ILE A 178 -0.31 4.92 13.36
CA ILE A 178 -0.83 4.69 14.72
C ILE A 178 -1.91 5.72 15.08
N ILE A 179 -1.73 6.96 14.67
CA ILE A 179 -2.66 8.04 15.02
C ILE A 179 -3.97 7.94 14.24
N GLY A 180 -3.89 7.63 12.95
CA GLY A 180 -5.02 7.74 12.03
C GLY A 180 -5.90 6.49 11.93
N GLY A 181 -5.38 5.30 12.26
CA GLY A 181 -6.08 4.03 12.08
C GLY A 181 -6.46 3.73 10.62
N PHE A 182 -7.28 2.70 10.40
CA PHE A 182 -7.59 2.17 9.08
C PHE A 182 -8.28 3.18 8.14
N LEU A 183 -9.14 4.07 8.67
CA LEU A 183 -9.79 5.10 7.84
C LEU A 183 -8.81 6.11 7.29
N ALA A 184 -7.85 6.55 8.11
CA ALA A 184 -6.81 7.46 7.64
C ALA A 184 -5.94 6.80 6.57
N GLU A 185 -5.52 5.56 6.83
CA GLU A 185 -4.69 4.78 5.93
C GLU A 185 -5.38 4.64 4.57
N SER A 186 -6.64 4.18 4.54
CA SER A 186 -7.38 4.05 3.27
C SER A 186 -7.62 5.38 2.55
N ALA A 187 -7.83 6.48 3.29
CA ALA A 187 -7.97 7.80 2.68
C ALA A 187 -6.64 8.31 2.10
N SER A 188 -5.53 8.11 2.82
CA SER A 188 -4.20 8.45 2.31
C SER A 188 -3.83 7.62 1.09
N ASP A 189 -4.13 6.32 1.10
CA ASP A 189 -3.88 5.43 -0.03
C ASP A 189 -4.68 5.86 -1.27
N PHE A 190 -5.95 6.23 -1.12
CA PHE A 190 -6.76 6.73 -2.22
C PHE A 190 -6.14 7.96 -2.87
N MET A 191 -5.67 8.92 -2.05
CA MET A 191 -4.94 10.09 -2.55
C MET A 191 -3.65 9.68 -3.27
N GLN A 192 -2.88 8.75 -2.69
CA GLN A 192 -1.62 8.27 -3.25
C GLN A 192 -1.83 7.56 -4.59
N ALA A 193 -2.85 6.71 -4.71
CA ALA A 193 -3.21 6.04 -5.95
C ALA A 193 -3.50 7.05 -7.07
N ILE A 194 -4.25 8.12 -6.77
CA ILE A 194 -4.52 9.19 -7.73
C ILE A 194 -3.21 9.85 -8.19
N VAL A 195 -2.35 10.24 -7.24
CA VAL A 195 -1.05 10.86 -7.55
C VAL A 195 -0.18 9.94 -8.41
N MET A 196 -0.15 8.64 -8.09
CA MET A 196 0.60 7.64 -8.84
C MET A 196 0.08 7.48 -10.27
N ILE A 197 -1.24 7.43 -10.47
CA ILE A 197 -1.85 7.36 -11.81
C ILE A 197 -1.43 8.57 -12.64
N PHE A 198 -1.58 9.79 -12.10
CA PHE A 198 -1.16 11.00 -12.80
C PHE A 198 0.33 11.00 -13.12
N ALA A 199 1.18 10.59 -12.18
CA ALA A 199 2.61 10.51 -12.39
C ALA A 199 2.98 9.51 -13.49
N LEU A 200 2.41 8.30 -13.46
CA LEU A 200 2.68 7.24 -14.45
C LEU A 200 2.21 7.63 -15.86
N VAL A 201 1.01 8.21 -15.98
CA VAL A 201 0.49 8.70 -17.26
C VAL A 201 1.37 9.82 -17.81
N THR A 202 1.80 10.75 -16.96
CA THR A 202 2.69 11.85 -17.36
C THR A 202 4.04 11.32 -17.82
N ILE A 203 4.64 10.39 -17.06
CA ILE A 203 5.92 9.76 -17.40
C ILE A 203 5.81 9.01 -18.73
N LEU A 204 4.71 8.30 -18.98
CA LEU A 204 4.49 7.59 -20.24
C LEU A 204 4.44 8.56 -21.42
N ILE A 205 3.65 9.63 -21.32
CA ILE A 205 3.49 10.62 -22.39
C ILE A 205 4.82 11.32 -22.68
N LEU A 206 5.49 11.83 -21.65
CA LEU A 206 6.77 12.53 -21.80
C LEU A 206 7.87 11.58 -22.26
N GLY A 207 7.86 10.34 -21.77
CA GLY A 207 8.78 9.28 -22.17
C GLY A 207 8.69 8.99 -23.66
N ILE A 208 7.48 8.75 -24.18
CA ILE A 208 7.23 8.54 -25.62
C ILE A 208 7.67 9.75 -26.43
N ALA A 209 7.31 10.97 -26.00
CA ALA A 209 7.72 12.19 -26.68
C ALA A 209 9.24 12.34 -26.74
N SER A 210 9.94 12.03 -25.64
CA SER A 210 11.41 12.08 -25.57
C SER A 210 12.10 10.98 -26.39
N ALA A 211 11.42 9.84 -26.59
CA ALA A 211 11.91 8.72 -27.36
C ALA A 211 11.74 8.89 -28.88
N GLY A 212 11.23 10.03 -29.35
CA GLY A 212 11.01 10.32 -30.77
C GLY A 212 9.56 10.19 -31.23
N GLY A 213 8.61 10.02 -30.31
CA GLY A 213 7.19 9.93 -30.60
C GLY A 213 6.70 8.50 -30.89
N ILE A 214 5.44 8.39 -31.31
CA ILE A 214 4.84 7.14 -31.77
C ILE A 214 5.18 7.03 -33.26
N SER A 215 6.31 6.39 -33.57
CA SER A 215 6.68 6.01 -34.95
C SER A 215 5.93 4.78 -35.41
#